data_AF-A0AAQ4FDE8-F1
#
_entry.id   AF-A0AAQ4FDE8-F1
#
_cell.length_a   1.000
_cell.length_b   1.000
_cell.length_c   1.000
_cell.angle_alpha   90.00
_cell.angle_beta   90.00
_cell.angle_gamma   90.00
#
_symmetry.space_group_name_H-M   'P 1'
#
loop_
_entity.id
_entity.type
_entity.pdbx_description
1 polymer ?
#
loop_
_entity_poly.entity_id
_entity_poly.type
_entity_poly.pdbx_seq_one_letter_code
_entity_poly.pdbx_strand_id
1 'polypeptide(L)'
;MWIDNIRKARGDTDGVWSPTKYSKVCSRHFVGNTKGEDPRTENYAPTIFPFVKKETAQKYNMHLAARQRAKQSQQKLTEASETPSLGGVAKHPLPSSNAATAELAGGATMEGQVRSFLVTCLFLTFLTTTYKCSKRRKFLASFAMQITTRVAKRLVSFE
;
A
#
# COMPACT_ATOMS: atom_id res chain seq x y z
N MET A 1 -4.22 -24.48 26.37
CA MET A 1 -3.15 -23.46 26.33
C MET A 1 -3.11 -22.67 25.02
N TRP A 2 -2.94 -23.30 23.84
CA TRP A 2 -2.85 -22.59 22.55
C TRP A 2 -4.11 -21.79 22.20
N ILE A 3 -5.27 -22.48 22.24
CA ILE A 3 -6.57 -21.89 21.92
C ILE A 3 -6.96 -20.82 22.96
N ASP A 4 -6.67 -21.08 24.23
CA ASP A 4 -7.02 -20.17 25.33
C ASP A 4 -6.28 -18.83 25.23
N ASN A 5 -4.99 -18.86 24.86
CA ASN A 5 -4.23 -17.62 24.61
C ASN A 5 -4.85 -16.78 23.50
N ILE A 6 -5.29 -17.43 22.41
CA ILE A 6 -5.93 -16.74 21.29
C ILE A 6 -7.31 -16.20 21.70
N ARG A 7 -8.11 -16.97 22.44
CA ARG A 7 -9.41 -16.52 22.97
C ARG A 7 -9.26 -15.30 23.86
N LYS A 8 -8.32 -15.35 24.80
CA LYS A 8 -7.99 -14.23 25.68
C LYS A 8 -7.57 -12.99 24.89
N ALA A 9 -6.73 -13.16 23.88
CA ALA A 9 -6.29 -12.07 23.00
C ALA A 9 -7.44 -11.44 22.19
N ARG A 10 -8.45 -12.24 21.83
CA ARG A 10 -9.66 -11.78 21.14
C ARG A 10 -10.69 -11.12 22.08
N GLY A 11 -10.52 -11.28 23.40
CA GLY A 11 -11.54 -10.90 24.38
C GLY A 11 -12.77 -11.80 24.34
N ASP A 12 -12.60 -13.04 23.90
CA ASP A 12 -13.66 -14.04 23.86
C ASP A 12 -13.73 -14.79 25.20
N THR A 13 -14.47 -14.23 26.16
CA THR A 13 -14.68 -14.80 27.50
C THR A 13 -15.62 -16.00 27.50
N ASP A 14 -16.54 -16.05 26.53
CA ASP A 14 -17.62 -17.04 26.48
C ASP A 14 -17.22 -18.29 25.68
N GLY A 15 -16.01 -18.29 25.10
CA GLY A 15 -15.45 -19.42 24.37
C GLY A 15 -16.13 -19.70 23.03
N VAL A 16 -16.86 -18.72 22.48
CA VAL A 16 -17.66 -18.85 21.25
C VAL A 16 -16.76 -19.14 20.05
N TRP A 17 -15.55 -18.58 20.04
CA TRP A 17 -14.60 -18.81 18.96
C TRP A 17 -13.88 -20.15 19.11
N SER A 18 -13.84 -20.89 18.01
CA SER A 18 -13.01 -22.07 17.82
C SER A 18 -12.22 -21.94 16.51
N PRO A 19 -10.99 -22.48 16.46
CA PRO A 19 -10.21 -22.48 15.24
C PRO A 19 -10.86 -23.40 14.19
N THR A 20 -10.91 -22.92 12.96
CA THR A 20 -11.29 -23.71 11.78
C THR A 20 -10.05 -24.28 11.08
N LYS A 21 -10.24 -25.19 10.11
CA LYS A 21 -9.14 -25.73 9.27
C LYS A 21 -8.33 -24.64 8.52
N TYR A 22 -8.88 -23.45 8.36
CA TYR A 22 -8.24 -22.32 7.70
C TYR A 22 -7.68 -21.28 8.67
N SER A 23 -7.89 -21.46 9.97
CA SER A 23 -7.38 -20.55 10.99
C SER A 23 -5.87 -20.70 11.10
N LYS A 24 -5.14 -19.61 10.82
CA LYS A 24 -3.68 -19.55 10.87
C LYS A 24 -3.24 -18.50 11.88
N VAL A 25 -2.14 -18.78 12.58
CA VAL A 25 -1.48 -17.84 13.50
C VAL A 25 -0.18 -17.37 12.86
N CYS A 26 0.02 -16.06 12.79
CA CYS A 26 1.25 -15.49 12.24
C CYS A 26 2.43 -15.72 13.18
N SER A 27 3.63 -15.93 12.63
CA SER A 27 4.85 -16.20 13.40
C SER A 27 5.24 -15.07 14.37
N ARG A 28 4.81 -13.83 14.09
CA ARG A 28 4.97 -12.66 14.96
C ARG A 28 4.38 -12.82 16.37
N HIS A 29 3.46 -13.76 16.56
CA HIS A 29 2.84 -14.00 17.87
C HIS A 29 3.69 -14.91 18.78
N PHE A 30 4.83 -15.41 18.30
CA PHE A 30 5.81 -16.21 19.03
C PHE A 30 7.08 -15.39 19.29
N VAL A 31 7.82 -15.68 20.37
CA VAL A 31 9.04 -14.92 20.67
C VAL A 31 10.13 -15.21 19.63
N GLY A 32 10.85 -14.17 19.23
CA GLY A 32 11.79 -14.25 18.10
C GLY A 32 11.12 -14.52 16.75
N ASN A 33 9.81 -14.29 16.61
CA ASN A 33 9.03 -14.53 15.40
C ASN A 33 9.11 -15.97 14.85
N THR A 34 9.38 -16.95 15.71
CA THR A 34 9.59 -18.35 15.32
C THR A 34 8.81 -19.28 16.26
N LYS A 35 8.07 -20.24 15.70
CA LYS A 35 7.36 -21.26 16.48
C LYS A 35 8.35 -22.32 16.96
N GLY A 36 8.33 -22.61 18.25
CA GLY A 36 8.99 -23.78 18.83
C GLY A 36 8.12 -25.04 18.72
N GLU A 37 8.76 -26.20 18.58
CA GLU A 37 8.06 -27.50 18.60
C GLU A 37 8.01 -28.12 20.00
N ASP A 38 8.93 -27.74 20.91
CA ASP A 38 8.98 -28.27 22.26
C ASP A 38 7.96 -27.58 23.18
N PRO A 39 6.95 -28.30 23.72
CA PRO A 39 5.94 -27.76 24.62
C PRO A 39 6.47 -27.12 25.90
N ARG A 40 7.72 -27.42 26.30
CA ARG A 40 8.35 -26.84 27.49
C ARG A 40 8.91 -25.43 27.23
N THR A 41 9.01 -25.02 25.98
CA THR A 41 9.55 -23.72 25.59
C THR A 41 8.44 -22.67 25.52
N GLU A 42 8.77 -21.42 25.85
CA GLU A 42 7.85 -20.28 25.73
C GLU A 42 7.40 -20.02 24.28
N ASN A 43 8.20 -20.45 23.31
CA ASN A 43 7.93 -20.32 21.88
C ASN A 43 6.96 -21.35 21.32
N TYR A 44 6.50 -22.31 22.12
CA TYR A 44 5.51 -23.28 21.69
C TYR A 44 4.12 -22.65 21.47
N ALA A 45 3.76 -21.68 22.32
CA ALA A 45 2.45 -21.05 22.29
C ALA A 45 2.52 -19.57 21.88
N PRO A 46 1.52 -19.04 21.15
CA PRO A 46 1.48 -17.63 20.86
C PRO A 46 1.12 -16.90 22.14
N THR A 47 2.00 -16.01 22.57
CA THR A 47 1.85 -15.21 23.79
C THR A 47 1.87 -13.73 23.48
N ILE A 48 2.40 -13.33 22.31
CA ILE A 48 2.57 -11.94 21.93
C ILE A 48 1.31 -11.47 21.19
N PHE A 49 0.35 -10.92 21.95
CA PHE A 49 -0.80 -10.23 21.38
C PHE A 49 -0.82 -8.79 21.86
N PRO A 50 -0.65 -7.79 20.96
CA PRO A 50 -0.73 -6.40 21.37
C PRO A 50 -2.15 -6.09 21.84
N PHE A 51 -2.26 -5.48 23.01
CA PHE A 51 -3.54 -4.98 23.49
C PHE A 51 -4.02 -3.85 22.57
N VAL A 52 -5.07 -4.11 21.79
CA VAL A 52 -5.70 -3.10 20.96
C VAL A 52 -6.87 -2.50 21.72
N LYS A 53 -6.84 -1.18 21.96
CA LYS A 53 -7.97 -0.46 22.55
C LYS A 53 -9.23 -0.67 21.70
N LYS A 54 -10.39 -0.84 22.34
CA LYS A 54 -11.69 -1.10 21.69
C LYS A 54 -12.01 -0.11 20.57
N GLU A 55 -11.74 1.17 20.79
CA GLU A 55 -11.96 2.26 19.81
C GLU A 55 -11.15 2.06 18.52
N THR A 56 -9.88 1.65 18.66
CA THR A 56 -9.00 1.39 17.52
C THR A 56 -9.50 0.19 16.71
N ALA A 57 -9.93 -0.86 17.40
CA ALA A 57 -10.51 -2.05 16.75
C ALA A 57 -11.82 -1.71 16.00
N GLN A 58 -12.69 -0.88 16.59
CA GLN A 58 -13.92 -0.42 15.93
C GLN A 58 -13.65 0.38 14.65
N LYS A 59 -12.72 1.35 14.72
CA LYS A 59 -12.30 2.12 13.53
C LYS A 59 -11.75 1.21 12.44
N TYR A 60 -10.89 0.25 12.80
CA TYR A 60 -10.34 -0.72 11.85
C TYR A 60 -11.44 -1.56 11.18
N ASN A 61 -12.39 -2.07 11.95
CA ASN A 61 -13.51 -2.87 11.41
C ASN A 61 -14.40 -2.05 10.47
N MET A 62 -14.65 -0.77 10.80
CA MET A 62 -15.38 0.16 9.92
C MET A 62 -14.64 0.33 8.58
N HIS A 63 -13.33 0.54 8.59
CA HIS A 63 -12.53 0.64 7.37
C HIS A 63 -12.53 -0.66 6.55
N LEU A 64 -12.48 -1.83 7.21
CA LEU A 64 -12.60 -3.11 6.53
C LEU A 64 -13.96 -3.29 5.85
N ALA A 65 -15.05 -2.96 6.55
CA ALA A 65 -16.40 -3.05 6.00
C ALA A 65 -16.59 -2.11 4.79
N ALA A 66 -16.08 -0.87 4.87
CA ALA A 66 -16.10 0.06 3.74
C ALA A 66 -15.33 -0.50 2.53
N ARG A 67 -14.16 -1.09 2.75
CA ARG A 67 -13.37 -1.73 1.69
C ARG A 67 -14.09 -2.92 1.07
N GLN A 68 -14.78 -3.74 1.86
CA GLN A 68 -15.56 -4.87 1.36
C GLN A 68 -16.72 -4.40 0.48
N ARG A 69 -17.46 -3.37 0.90
CA ARG A 69 -18.54 -2.77 0.10
C ARG A 69 -18.04 -2.22 -1.24
N ALA A 70 -16.89 -1.53 -1.23
CA ALA A 70 -16.28 -1.02 -2.45
C ALA A 70 -15.88 -2.12 -3.44
N LYS A 71 -15.38 -3.26 -2.93
CA LYS A 71 -15.10 -4.44 -3.78
C LYS A 71 -16.36 -5.03 -4.37
N GLN A 72 -17.43 -5.16 -3.58
CA GLN A 72 -18.71 -5.68 -4.04
C GLN A 72 -19.36 -4.79 -5.10
N SER A 73 -19.28 -3.46 -4.96
CA SER A 73 -19.81 -2.55 -5.99
C SER A 73 -19.05 -2.65 -7.31
N GLN A 74 -17.74 -2.86 -7.27
CA GLN A 74 -16.94 -3.09 -8.48
C GLN A 74 -17.33 -4.40 -9.18
N GLN A 75 -17.50 -5.49 -8.42
CA GLN A 75 -17.92 -6.79 -8.97
C GLN A 75 -19.33 -6.72 -9.59
N LYS A 76 -20.26 -6.01 -8.94
CA LYS A 76 -21.62 -5.82 -9.48
C LYS A 76 -21.61 -5.05 -10.81
N LEU A 77 -20.71 -4.08 -10.97
CA LEU A 77 -20.58 -3.31 -12.22
C LEU A 77 -19.99 -4.17 -13.36
N THR A 78 -18.99 -5.01 -13.07
CA THR A 78 -18.41 -5.92 -14.07
C THR A 78 -19.39 -7.00 -14.50
N GLU A 79 -20.22 -7.50 -13.59
CA GLU A 79 -21.21 -8.54 -13.89
C GLU A 79 -22.44 -7.97 -14.63
N ALA A 80 -22.85 -6.73 -14.32
CA ALA A 80 -23.94 -6.07 -15.03
C ALA A 80 -23.60 -5.65 -16.47
N SER A 81 -22.31 -5.63 -16.86
CA SER A 81 -21.90 -5.40 -18.24
C SER A 81 -21.86 -6.66 -19.10
N GLU A 82 -22.00 -7.85 -18.51
CA GLU A 82 -22.07 -9.13 -19.23
C GLU A 82 -23.54 -9.52 -19.47
N THR A 83 -24.25 -8.72 -20.28
CA THR A 83 -25.57 -9.11 -20.80
C THR A 83 -25.38 -10.27 -21.80
N PRO A 84 -26.11 -11.40 -21.68
CA PRO A 84 -26.05 -12.48 -22.66
C PRO A 84 -26.61 -12.02 -24.01
N SER A 85 -25.71 -11.62 -24.91
CA SER A 85 -25.99 -11.53 -26.34
C SER A 85 -26.16 -12.95 -26.87
N LEU A 86 -27.42 -13.36 -27.03
CA LEU A 86 -27.78 -14.54 -27.81
C LEU A 86 -27.63 -14.21 -29.31
N GLY A 87 -26.75 -14.95 -29.96
CA GLY A 87 -26.48 -14.93 -31.41
C GLY A 87 -24.99 -14.68 -31.64
N GLY A 88 -24.15 -15.62 -32.03
CA GLY A 88 -24.36 -16.86 -32.76
C GLY A 88 -23.30 -16.91 -33.87
N VAL A 89 -22.56 -18.02 -33.89
CA VAL A 89 -21.87 -18.60 -35.06
C VAL A 89 -20.45 -18.11 -35.41
N ALA A 90 -19.52 -18.98 -34.97
CA ALA A 90 -18.40 -19.59 -35.71
C ALA A 90 -17.13 -18.81 -36.10
N LYS A 91 -16.03 -19.31 -35.51
CA LYS A 91 -14.77 -19.76 -36.15
C LYS A 91 -14.07 -18.79 -37.12
N HIS A 92 -12.88 -18.35 -36.71
CA HIS A 92 -11.65 -18.61 -37.47
C HIS A 92 -10.39 -18.39 -36.60
N PRO A 93 -9.42 -19.32 -36.58
CA PRO A 93 -8.08 -19.08 -36.04
C PRO A 93 -7.08 -18.67 -37.14
N LEU A 94 -6.26 -17.64 -36.81
CA LEU A 94 -4.90 -17.32 -37.30
C LEU A 94 -4.75 -16.90 -38.80
N PRO A 95 -3.70 -16.15 -39.25
CA PRO A 95 -2.30 -16.12 -38.77
C PRO A 95 -1.71 -14.71 -38.49
N SER A 96 -0.76 -14.55 -37.56
CA SER A 96 0.71 -14.53 -37.78
C SER A 96 1.18 -13.84 -39.08
N SER A 97 1.70 -12.61 -38.97
CA SER A 97 2.80 -12.08 -39.82
C SER A 97 3.39 -10.82 -39.17
N ASN A 98 4.69 -10.85 -38.81
CA ASN A 98 5.84 -10.25 -39.52
C ASN A 98 5.98 -8.73 -39.24
N ALA A 99 6.92 -8.31 -38.40
CA ALA A 99 8.31 -7.95 -38.74
C ALA A 99 8.49 -6.47 -39.14
N ALA A 100 9.32 -5.77 -38.35
CA ALA A 100 10.24 -4.66 -38.64
C ALA A 100 9.80 -3.56 -39.64
N THR A 101 9.92 -2.27 -39.33
CA THR A 101 11.20 -1.51 -39.39
C THR A 101 10.96 0.00 -39.16
N ALA A 102 12.06 0.71 -38.82
CA ALA A 102 12.32 2.15 -38.98
C ALA A 102 11.62 3.13 -38.01
N GLU A 103 12.35 3.76 -37.09
CA GLU A 103 13.08 5.03 -37.28
C GLU A 103 12.20 6.16 -37.84
N LEU A 104 11.90 7.17 -37.02
CA LEU A 104 12.27 8.55 -37.35
C LEU A 104 12.18 9.47 -36.13
N ALA A 105 13.21 10.31 -36.03
CA ALA A 105 13.34 11.42 -35.12
C ALA A 105 12.12 12.36 -35.12
N GLY A 106 11.76 12.86 -33.94
CA GLY A 106 10.69 13.84 -33.76
C GLY A 106 11.05 14.86 -32.69
N GLY A 107 11.64 15.97 -33.15
CA GLY A 107 11.84 17.28 -32.51
C GLY A 107 11.47 17.46 -31.04
N ALA A 108 12.50 17.72 -30.22
CA ALA A 108 12.38 18.47 -28.99
C ALA A 108 12.02 19.93 -29.34
N THR A 109 10.72 20.24 -29.34
CA THR A 109 10.24 21.62 -29.34
C THR A 109 10.41 22.20 -27.93
N MET A 110 10.97 23.42 -27.85
CA MET A 110 11.41 24.10 -26.62
C MET A 110 10.26 24.65 -25.74
N GLU A 111 9.06 24.09 -25.84
CA GLU A 111 7.88 24.50 -25.07
C GLU A 111 7.80 23.82 -23.68
N GLY A 112 8.69 22.85 -23.41
CA GLY A 112 8.71 22.08 -22.15
C GLY A 112 9.28 22.81 -20.94
N GLN A 113 9.94 23.96 -21.13
CA GLN A 113 10.70 24.60 -20.06
C GLN A 113 9.83 25.43 -19.11
N VAL A 114 8.68 25.94 -19.55
CA VAL A 114 7.83 26.82 -18.72
C VAL A 114 6.90 26.04 -17.80
N ARG A 115 6.50 24.83 -18.20
CA ARG A 115 5.63 23.95 -17.39
C ARG A 115 6.37 23.29 -16.22
N SER A 116 7.68 23.10 -16.34
CA SER A 116 8.52 22.51 -15.29
C SER A 116 8.64 23.40 -14.05
N PHE A 117 8.67 24.73 -14.22
CA PHE A 117 8.76 25.69 -13.11
C PHE A 117 7.44 25.82 -12.31
N LEU A 118 6.28 25.73 -12.97
CA LEU A 118 4.98 25.80 -12.28
C LEU A 118 4.70 24.54 -11.45
N VAL A 119 5.07 23.37 -11.95
CA VAL A 119 4.90 22.10 -11.21
C VAL A 119 5.84 22.02 -9.99
N THR A 120 7.06 22.53 -10.10
CA THR A 120 7.99 22.60 -8.95
C THR A 120 7.55 23.61 -7.89
N CYS A 121 7.03 24.78 -8.28
CA CYS A 121 6.49 25.76 -7.33
C CYS A 121 5.27 25.24 -6.55
N LEU A 122 4.37 24.50 -7.20
CA LEU A 122 3.20 23.92 -6.52
C LEU A 122 3.57 22.74 -5.60
N PHE A 123 4.59 21.96 -5.94
CA PHE A 123 5.08 20.89 -5.06
C PHE A 123 5.73 21.45 -3.77
N LEU A 124 6.48 22.56 -3.89
CA LEU A 124 7.13 23.19 -2.73
C LEU A 124 6.10 23.81 -1.78
N THR A 125 5.05 24.44 -2.28
CA THR A 125 3.99 24.98 -1.41
C THR A 125 3.18 23.85 -0.74
N PHE A 126 2.86 22.77 -1.44
CA PHE A 126 2.15 21.62 -0.87
C PHE A 126 2.95 20.89 0.23
N LEU A 127 4.28 20.79 0.10
CA LEU A 127 5.15 20.30 1.17
C LEU A 127 5.18 21.25 2.37
N THR A 128 5.04 22.57 2.20
CA THR A 128 5.01 23.46 3.38
C THR A 128 3.70 23.38 4.17
N THR A 129 2.55 23.18 3.49
CA THR A 129 1.24 23.21 4.15
C THR A 129 0.91 21.91 4.90
N THR A 130 1.42 20.77 4.44
CA THR A 130 1.14 19.45 5.04
C THR A 130 2.06 19.09 6.21
N TYR A 131 3.14 19.84 6.44
CA TYR A 131 4.16 19.53 7.46
C TYR A 131 3.93 20.17 8.84
N LYS A 132 2.71 20.67 9.10
CA LYS A 132 2.31 21.16 10.42
C LYS A 132 2.04 20.04 11.44
N CYS A 133 2.29 18.77 11.08
CA CYS A 133 2.02 17.62 11.93
C CYS A 133 3.06 16.50 11.76
N SER A 134 4.34 16.71 12.11
CA SER A 134 5.15 15.61 12.63
C SER A 134 6.46 16.06 13.29
N LYS A 135 6.72 15.41 14.42
CA LYS A 135 7.76 15.63 15.41
C LYS A 135 9.12 15.12 14.89
N ARG A 136 9.83 15.84 14.02
CA ARG A 136 11.25 15.55 13.64
C ARG A 136 11.93 16.77 12.98
N ARG A 137 12.32 17.77 13.77
CA ARG A 137 12.90 19.04 13.27
C ARG A 137 14.40 19.04 12.93
N LYS A 138 15.14 17.94 13.14
CA LYS A 138 16.62 18.01 13.10
C LYS A 138 17.28 17.55 11.79
N PHE A 139 16.56 16.92 10.87
CA PHE A 139 17.19 16.37 9.65
C PHE A 139 17.04 17.25 8.38
N LEU A 140 16.00 18.10 8.28
CA LEU A 140 15.74 18.85 7.05
C LEU A 140 16.48 20.18 6.91
N ALA A 141 16.95 20.79 8.01
CA ALA A 141 17.71 22.05 7.94
C ALA A 141 19.06 21.86 7.20
N SER A 142 19.70 20.70 7.39
CA SER A 142 20.97 20.38 6.71
C SER A 142 20.79 20.18 5.20
N PHE A 143 19.68 19.58 4.76
CA PHE A 143 19.44 19.33 3.34
C PHE A 143 19.07 20.60 2.57
N ALA A 144 18.28 21.50 3.18
CA ALA A 144 17.91 22.77 2.55
C ALA A 144 19.13 23.72 2.37
N MET A 145 20.11 23.67 3.28
CA MET A 145 21.34 24.47 3.18
C MET A 145 22.28 24.00 2.05
N GLN A 146 22.28 22.69 1.74
CA GLN A 146 23.12 22.16 0.65
C GLN A 146 22.58 22.52 -0.74
N ILE A 147 21.26 22.62 -0.90
CA ILE A 147 20.64 22.96 -2.20
C ILE A 147 20.89 24.43 -2.55
N THR A 148 20.74 25.35 -1.60
CA THR A 148 20.96 26.79 -1.83
C THR A 148 22.41 27.11 -2.22
N THR A 149 23.39 26.42 -1.63
CA THR A 149 24.81 26.61 -1.95
C THR A 149 25.15 26.17 -3.39
N ARG A 150 24.50 25.13 -3.92
CA ARG A 150 24.74 24.66 -5.29
C ARG A 150 24.11 25.55 -6.35
N VAL A 151 23.00 26.21 -6.04
CA VAL A 151 22.36 27.18 -6.94
C VAL A 151 23.17 28.48 -7.00
N ALA A 152 23.67 28.98 -5.85
CA ALA A 152 24.49 30.20 -5.82
C ALA A 152 25.81 30.06 -6.60
N LYS A 153 26.48 28.90 -6.52
CA LYS A 153 27.72 28.66 -7.30
C LYS A 153 27.50 28.60 -8.81
N ARG A 154 26.30 28.25 -9.29
CA ARG A 154 26.01 28.23 -10.74
C ARG A 154 25.71 29.62 -11.31
N LEU A 155 25.30 30.57 -10.48
CA LEU A 155 25.01 31.94 -10.93
C LEU A 155 26.27 32.81 -11.08
N VAL A 156 27.37 32.47 -10.38
CA VAL A 156 28.64 33.22 -10.44
C VAL A 156 29.56 32.75 -11.58
N SER A 157 29.23 31.65 -12.28
CA SER A 157 30.03 31.14 -13.42
C SER A 157 29.43 31.49 -14.79
N PHE A 158 28.53 32.47 -14.85
CA PHE A 158 27.87 32.88 -16.10
C PHE A 158 28.13 34.36 -16.47
N GLU A 159 29.19 34.96 -15.89
CA GLU A 159 29.84 36.19 -16.37
C GLU A 159 31.19 35.85 -17.00
#